data_AF-A0A957HF45-F1
#
_entry.id   AF-A0A957HF45-F1
#
_cell.length_a   1.000
_cell.length_b   1.000
_cell.length_c   1.000
_cell.angle_alpha   90.00
_cell.angle_beta   90.00
_cell.angle_gamma   90.00
#
_symmetry.space_group_name_H-M   'P 1'
#
loop_
_entity.id
_entity.type
_entity.pdbx_description
1 polymer ?
#
loop_
_entity_poly.entity_id
_entity_poly.type
_entity_poly.pdbx_seq_one_letter_code
_entity_poly.pdbx_strand_id
1 'polypeptide(L)'
;MFQGLTKLFQSRIQTQLLVPLFLLVTIPILTIGSYLGYQLYQSENANIDSSELSDLQEQVLSLEEFLTIADQDIQFLATLNETRQISEAIIVGNQDTISSARLDLVGSFSTLAEARGIYDQIRIID
;
A
#
# COMPACT_ATOMS: atom_id res chain seq x y z
N MET A 1 -36.90 -69.70 -13.61
CA MET A 1 -37.23 -68.61 -12.66
C MET A 1 -36.10 -68.26 -11.68
N PHE A 2 -35.25 -69.21 -11.26
CA PHE A 2 -34.19 -68.95 -10.26
C PHE A 2 -32.98 -68.12 -10.76
N GLN A 3 -32.69 -68.08 -12.06
CA GLN A 3 -31.54 -67.33 -12.61
C GLN A 3 -31.72 -65.80 -12.62
N GLY A 4 -32.95 -65.29 -12.52
CA GLY A 4 -33.21 -63.84 -12.45
C GLY A 4 -32.97 -63.26 -11.05
N LEU A 5 -33.25 -64.04 -10.00
CA LEU A 5 -33.05 -63.66 -8.60
C LEU A 5 -31.57 -63.57 -8.24
N THR A 6 -30.74 -64.50 -8.71
CA THR A 6 -29.29 -64.48 -8.44
C THR A 6 -28.59 -63.26 -9.04
N LYS A 7 -28.98 -62.82 -10.24
CA LYS A 7 -28.44 -61.59 -10.86
C LYS A 7 -28.82 -60.32 -10.08
N LEU A 8 -30.05 -60.24 -9.56
CA LEU A 8 -30.49 -59.10 -8.74
C LEU A 8 -29.78 -59.05 -7.37
N PHE A 9 -29.56 -60.21 -6.73
CA PHE A 9 -28.79 -60.29 -5.49
C PHE A 9 -27.30 -59.97 -5.69
N GLN A 10 -26.71 -60.47 -6.77
CA GLN A 10 -25.30 -60.22 -7.11
C GLN A 10 -25.06 -58.74 -7.46
N SER A 11 -25.99 -58.11 -8.20
CA SER A 11 -25.97 -56.67 -8.47
C SER A 11 -26.12 -55.83 -7.19
N ARG A 12 -27.05 -56.19 -6.29
CA ARG A 12 -27.20 -55.48 -5.01
C ARG A 12 -25.96 -55.58 -4.12
N ILE A 13 -25.35 -56.76 -4.02
CA ILE A 13 -24.13 -56.98 -3.21
C ILE A 13 -22.93 -56.25 -3.82
N GLN A 14 -22.77 -56.29 -5.15
CA GLN A 14 -21.71 -55.53 -5.83
C GLN A 14 -21.87 -54.02 -5.63
N THR A 15 -23.11 -53.51 -5.73
CA THR A 15 -23.39 -52.07 -5.51
C THR A 15 -23.13 -51.69 -4.05
N GLN A 16 -23.48 -52.54 -3.09
CA GLN A 16 -23.23 -52.32 -1.66
C GLN A 16 -21.75 -52.35 -1.28
N LEU A 17 -20.88 -53.01 -2.06
CA LEU A 17 -19.43 -53.03 -1.86
C LEU A 17 -18.71 -51.91 -2.63
N LEU A 18 -19.22 -51.53 -3.80
CA LEU A 18 -18.66 -50.46 -4.62
C LEU A 18 -18.81 -49.08 -3.96
N VAL A 19 -19.96 -48.81 -3.33
CA VAL A 19 -20.21 -47.52 -2.66
C VAL A 19 -19.21 -47.24 -1.52
N PRO A 20 -18.98 -48.13 -0.53
CA PRO A 20 -18.00 -47.88 0.52
C PRO A 20 -16.57 -47.86 -0.01
N LEU A 21 -16.24 -48.66 -1.05
CA LEU A 21 -14.92 -48.62 -1.68
C LEU A 21 -14.68 -47.29 -2.41
N PHE A 22 -15.70 -46.77 -3.09
CA PHE A 22 -15.68 -45.45 -3.70
C PHE A 22 -15.52 -44.34 -2.65
N LEU A 23 -16.26 -44.41 -1.53
CA LEU A 23 -16.14 -43.46 -0.42
C LEU A 23 -14.75 -43.51 0.23
N LEU A 24 -14.18 -44.70 0.40
CA LEU A 24 -12.86 -44.89 0.99
C LEU A 24 -11.74 -44.25 0.15
N VAL A 25 -11.93 -44.14 -1.16
CA VAL A 25 -10.99 -43.47 -2.07
C VAL A 25 -11.29 -41.98 -2.20
N THR A 26 -12.56 -41.61 -2.34
CA THR A 26 -12.95 -40.21 -2.60
C THR A 26 -12.82 -39.31 -1.39
N ILE A 27 -13.13 -39.79 -0.17
CA ILE A 27 -13.03 -38.98 1.04
C ILE A 27 -11.58 -38.50 1.29
N PRO A 28 -10.55 -39.38 1.26
CA PRO A 28 -9.16 -38.93 1.43
C PRO A 28 -8.71 -37.98 0.32
N ILE A 29 -9.08 -38.23 -0.93
CA ILE A 29 -8.71 -37.36 -2.06
C ILE A 29 -9.30 -35.97 -1.89
N LEU A 30 -10.59 -35.88 -1.56
CA LEU A 30 -11.25 -34.59 -1.30
C LEU A 30 -10.63 -33.90 -0.09
N THR A 31 -10.35 -34.64 0.99
CA THR A 31 -9.76 -34.07 2.21
C THR A 31 -8.36 -33.51 1.95
N ILE A 32 -7.50 -34.26 1.27
CA ILE A 32 -6.15 -33.83 0.91
C ILE A 32 -6.21 -32.65 -0.05
N GLY A 33 -7.07 -32.72 -1.08
CA GLY A 33 -7.25 -31.63 -2.04
C GLY A 33 -7.73 -30.34 -1.38
N SER A 34 -8.73 -30.42 -0.49
CA SER A 34 -9.20 -29.26 0.28
C SER A 34 -8.13 -28.70 1.21
N TYR A 35 -7.34 -29.55 1.86
CA TYR A 35 -6.25 -29.10 2.73
C TYR A 35 -5.16 -28.35 1.96
N LEU A 36 -4.72 -28.88 0.81
CA LEU A 36 -3.74 -28.22 -0.05
C LEU A 36 -4.28 -26.91 -0.61
N GLY A 37 -5.54 -26.88 -1.06
CA GLY A 37 -6.19 -25.66 -1.52
C GLY A 37 -6.26 -24.59 -0.42
N TYR A 38 -6.58 -24.99 0.81
CA TYR A 38 -6.58 -24.09 1.96
C TYR A 38 -5.18 -23.56 2.30
N GLN A 39 -4.14 -24.40 2.24
CA GLN A 39 -2.76 -23.95 2.44
C GLN A 39 -2.31 -22.93 1.39
N LEU A 40 -2.61 -23.19 0.11
CA LEU A 40 -2.29 -22.25 -0.97
C LEU A 40 -3.01 -20.92 -0.78
N TYR A 41 -4.31 -20.96 -0.46
CA TYR A 41 -5.08 -19.76 -0.18
C TYR A 41 -4.52 -18.94 1.00
N GLN A 42 -4.13 -19.60 2.09
CA GLN A 42 -3.48 -18.91 3.21
C GLN A 42 -2.11 -18.33 2.85
N SER A 43 -1.32 -19.04 2.05
CA SER A 43 -0.02 -18.54 1.60
C SER A 43 -0.15 -17.30 0.72
N GLU A 44 -1.11 -17.29 -0.21
CA GLU A 44 -1.39 -16.13 -1.06
C GLU A 44 -1.87 -14.93 -0.23
N ASN A 45 -2.80 -15.13 0.71
CA ASN A 45 -3.25 -14.06 1.59
C ASN A 45 -2.12 -13.50 2.47
N ALA A 46 -1.27 -14.36 3.03
CA ALA A 46 -0.12 -13.91 3.83
C ALA A 46 0.89 -13.11 2.99
N ASN A 47 1.08 -13.47 1.72
CA ASN A 47 1.93 -12.72 0.81
C ASN A 47 1.32 -11.35 0.47
N ILE A 48 0.01 -11.29 0.21
CA ILE A 48 -0.72 -10.03 -0.04
C ILE A 48 -0.61 -9.11 1.18
N ASP A 49 -0.92 -9.61 2.38
CA ASP A 49 -0.84 -8.83 3.62
C ASP A 49 0.58 -8.29 3.85
N SER A 50 1.61 -9.09 3.56
CA SER A 50 3.01 -8.68 3.69
C SER A 50 3.44 -7.62 2.66
N SER A 51 2.92 -7.71 1.43
CA SER A 51 3.18 -6.74 0.36
C SER A 51 2.49 -5.41 0.68
N GLU A 52 1.21 -5.45 1.07
CA GLU A 52 0.47 -4.26 1.48
C GLU A 52 1.11 -3.57 2.69
N LEU A 53 1.61 -4.34 3.66
CA LEU A 53 2.33 -3.78 4.81
C LEU A 53 3.66 -3.12 4.39
N SER A 54 4.39 -3.72 3.45
CA SER A 54 5.63 -3.15 2.90
C SER A 54 5.36 -1.84 2.17
N ASP A 55 4.35 -1.81 1.30
CA ASP A 55 3.96 -0.62 0.54
C ASP A 55 3.50 0.51 1.47
N LEU A 56 2.75 0.18 2.52
CA LEU A 56 2.34 1.14 3.55
C LEU A 56 3.54 1.67 4.34
N GLN A 57 4.52 0.82 4.68
CA GLN A 57 5.74 1.26 5.36
C GLN A 57 6.57 2.19 4.48
N GLU A 58 6.70 1.90 3.20
CA GLU A 58 7.40 2.77 2.25
C GLU A 58 6.70 4.12 2.12
N GLN A 59 5.37 4.13 2.02
CA GLN A 59 4.59 5.38 1.99
C GLN A 59 4.73 6.19 3.28
N VAL A 60 4.74 5.54 4.44
CA VAL A 60 4.93 6.22 5.74
C VAL A 60 6.33 6.85 5.81
N LEU A 61 7.38 6.13 5.40
CA LEU A 61 8.74 6.65 5.38
C LEU A 61 8.88 7.84 4.42
N SER A 62 8.29 7.75 3.23
CA SER A 62 8.23 8.85 2.26
C SER A 62 7.53 10.08 2.83
N LEU A 63 6.43 9.88 3.56
CA LEU A 63 5.68 10.96 4.21
C LEU A 63 6.45 11.60 5.38
N GLU A 64 7.13 10.79 6.20
CA GLU A 64 8.01 11.28 7.27
C GLU A 64 9.19 12.09 6.73
N GLU A 65 9.82 11.64 5.64
CA GLU A 65 10.88 12.36 4.96
C GLU A 65 10.37 13.70 4.41
N PHE A 66 9.23 13.69 3.71
CA PHE A 66 8.60 14.91 3.21
C PHE A 66 8.30 15.91 4.33
N LEU A 67 7.72 15.47 5.44
CA LEU A 67 7.42 16.35 6.59
C LEU A 67 8.70 16.90 7.23
N THR A 68 9.75 16.10 7.32
CA THR A 68 11.05 16.53 7.86
C THR A 68 11.69 17.60 6.97
N ILE A 69 11.67 17.40 5.65
CA ILE A 69 12.16 18.35 4.65
C ILE A 69 11.37 19.66 4.75
N ALA A 70 10.04 19.57 4.85
CA ALA A 70 9.16 20.73 4.98
C ALA A 70 9.41 21.52 6.28
N ASP A 71 9.64 20.84 7.40
CA ASP A 71 10.00 21.51 8.66
C ASP A 71 11.32 22.28 8.53
N GLN A 72 12.33 21.67 7.90
CA GLN A 72 13.60 22.34 7.64
C GLN A 72 13.43 23.57 6.72
N ASP A 73 12.55 23.48 5.72
CA ASP A 73 12.24 24.62 4.84
C ASP A 73 11.57 25.76 5.59
N ILE A 74 10.60 25.44 6.46
CA ILE A 74 9.93 26.44 7.31
C ILE A 74 10.95 27.10 8.24
N GLN A 75 11.83 26.32 8.88
CA GLN A 75 12.87 26.86 9.74
C GLN A 75 13.84 27.76 8.98
N PHE A 76 14.26 27.35 7.78
CA PHE A 76 15.12 28.18 6.93
C PHE A 76 14.43 29.51 6.57
N LEU A 77 13.19 29.45 6.06
CA LEU A 77 12.42 30.64 5.69
C LEU A 77 12.17 31.56 6.91
N ALA A 78 12.01 31.01 8.10
CA ALA A 78 11.88 31.79 9.33
C ALA A 78 13.18 32.51 9.73
N THR A 79 14.35 31.99 9.34
CA THR A 79 15.65 32.65 9.59
C THR A 79 16.00 33.74 8.58
N LEU A 80 15.28 33.83 7.46
CA LEU A 80 15.51 34.85 6.44
C LEU A 80 15.20 36.25 6.97
N ASN A 81 16.13 37.17 6.71
CA ASN A 81 16.02 38.55 7.18
C ASN A 81 14.84 39.26 6.50
N GLU A 82 14.50 38.86 5.28
CA GLU A 82 13.37 39.32 4.47
C GLU A 82 12.04 38.99 5.17
N THR A 83 11.89 37.79 5.74
CA THR A 83 10.69 37.38 6.48
C THR A 83 10.49 38.27 7.73
N ARG A 84 11.58 38.56 8.44
CA ARG A 84 11.57 39.49 9.58
C ARG A 84 11.24 40.93 9.15
N GLN A 85 11.85 41.42 8.08
CA GLN A 85 11.61 42.75 7.54
C GLN A 85 10.15 42.93 7.09
N ILE A 86 9.55 41.92 6.46
CA ILE A 86 8.13 41.92 6.11
C ILE A 86 7.27 41.98 7.37
N SER A 87 7.58 41.18 8.39
CA SER A 87 6.84 41.20 9.66
C SER A 87 6.90 42.57 10.35
N GLU A 88 8.09 43.16 10.46
CA GLU A 88 8.31 44.49 11.03
C GLU A 88 7.59 45.57 10.21
N ALA A 89 7.69 45.52 8.88
CA ALA A 89 7.07 46.48 7.98
C ALA A 89 5.54 46.42 7.98
N ILE A 90 4.93 45.24 8.18
CA ILE A 90 3.48 45.08 8.38
C ILE A 90 3.04 45.80 9.66
N ILE A 91 3.80 45.68 10.75
CA ILE A 91 3.47 46.32 12.04
C ILE A 91 3.47 47.85 11.91
N VAL A 92 4.43 48.43 11.19
CA VAL A 92 4.51 49.89 10.98
C VAL A 92 3.77 50.39 9.74
N GLY A 93 3.13 49.51 8.97
CA GLY A 93 2.34 49.86 7.79
C GLY A 93 3.15 50.38 6.59
N ASN A 94 4.44 50.03 6.47
CA ASN A 94 5.32 50.51 5.40
C ASN A 94 5.23 49.61 4.15
N GLN A 95 4.36 49.98 3.20
CA GLN A 95 4.08 49.20 1.99
C GLN A 95 5.27 49.06 1.02
N ASP A 96 6.16 50.05 0.98
CA ASP A 96 7.32 50.02 0.08
C ASP A 96 8.33 48.95 0.56
N THR A 97 8.59 48.91 1.87
CA THR A 97 9.45 47.89 2.47
C THR A 97 8.86 46.49 2.36
N ILE A 98 7.53 46.34 2.52
CA ILE A 98 6.84 45.06 2.30
C ILE A 98 7.06 44.57 0.87
N SER A 99 6.88 45.45 -0.11
CA SER A 99 7.00 45.10 -1.54
C SER A 99 8.42 44.71 -1.93
N SER A 100 9.43 45.46 -1.45
CA SER A 100 10.85 45.14 -1.70
C SER A 100 11.26 43.82 -1.04
N ALA A 101 11.00 43.66 0.26
CA ALA A 101 11.38 42.46 0.99
C ALA A 101 10.64 41.22 0.47
N ARG A 102 9.42 41.36 -0.07
CA ARG A 102 8.70 40.27 -0.72
C ARG A 102 9.37 39.82 -2.02
N LEU A 103 9.91 40.75 -2.84
CA LEU A 103 10.68 40.40 -4.03
C LEU A 103 11.96 39.63 -3.67
N ASP A 104 12.67 40.10 -2.64
CA ASP A 104 13.90 39.45 -2.16
C ASP A 104 13.63 38.07 -1.55
N LEU A 105 12.50 37.92 -0.84
CA LEU A 105 12.02 36.64 -0.32
C LEU A 105 11.70 35.64 -1.44
N VAL A 106 11.06 36.09 -2.52
CA VAL A 106 10.77 35.25 -3.70
C VAL A 106 12.07 34.79 -4.36
N GLY A 107 13.07 35.67 -4.47
CA GLY A 107 14.40 35.29 -4.98
C GLY A 107 15.06 34.21 -4.11
N SER A 108 15.07 34.42 -2.79
CA SER A 108 15.63 33.46 -1.82
C SER A 108 14.91 32.12 -1.85
N PHE A 109 13.57 32.14 -1.98
CA PHE A 109 12.75 30.94 -2.13
C PHE A 109 13.07 30.19 -3.44
N SER A 110 13.22 30.91 -4.56
CA SER A 110 13.60 30.32 -5.84
C SER A 110 14.94 29.62 -5.78
N THR A 111 15.95 30.21 -5.13
CA THR A 111 17.27 29.60 -4.95
C THR A 111 17.21 28.34 -4.08
N LEU A 112 16.42 28.36 -3.00
CA LEU A 112 16.19 27.18 -2.17
C LEU A 112 15.48 26.07 -2.97
N ALA A 113 14.45 26.42 -3.75
CA ALA A 113 13.72 25.47 -4.57
C ALA A 113 14.59 24.82 -5.66
N GLU A 114 15.53 25.57 -6.25
CA GLU A 114 16.53 25.05 -7.18
C GLU A 114 17.54 24.13 -6.47
N ALA A 115 18.08 24.55 -5.33
CA ALA A 115 19.05 23.76 -4.56
C ALA A 115 18.48 22.42 -4.06
N ARG A 116 17.18 22.37 -3.74
CA ARG A 116 16.48 21.16 -3.30
C ARG A 116 15.90 20.32 -4.44
N GLY A 117 16.01 20.77 -5.69
CA GLY A 117 15.45 20.06 -6.85
C GLY A 117 13.92 19.93 -6.83
N ILE A 118 13.21 20.81 -6.09
CA ILE A 118 11.75 20.76 -5.93
C ILE A 118 11.04 20.95 -7.28
N TYR A 119 11.63 21.74 -8.17
CA TYR A 119 11.13 21.91 -9.54
C TYR A 119 11.25 20.65 -10.41
N ASP A 120 12.21 19.76 -10.13
CA ASP A 120 12.30 18.47 -10.81
C ASP A 120 11.28 17.47 -10.25
N GLN A 121 10.98 17.51 -8.95
CA GLN A 121 10.01 16.59 -8.33
C GLN A 121 8.55 16.95 -8.66
N ILE A 122 8.19 18.23 -8.74
CA ILE A 122 6.82 18.63 -9.14
C ILE A 122 6.54 18.26 -10.61
N ARG A 123 7.56 18.21 -11.47
CA ARG A 123 7.44 17.76 -12.86
C ARG A 123 7.19 16.25 -13.01
N ILE A 124 7.50 15.45 -11.98
CA ILE A 124 7.29 13.99 -11.99
C ILE A 124 5.82 13.63 -11.64
N ILE A 125 5.05 14.60 -11.10
CA ILE A 125 3.64 14.40 -10.73
C ILE A 125 2.67 14.74 -11.89
N ASP A 126 3.17 15.30 -13.00
CA ASP A 126 2.42 15.62 -14.24
C ASP A 126 2.69 14.58 -15.35
#